data_AF-A0A629K6J1-F1
#
_entry.id   AF-A0A629K6J1-F1
#
_cell.length_a   1.000
_cell.length_b   1.000
_cell.length_c   1.000
_cell.angle_alpha   90.00
_cell.angle_beta   90.00
_cell.angle_gamma   90.00
#
_symmetry.space_group_name_H-M   'P 1'
#
loop_
_entity.id
_entity.type
_entity.pdbx_description
1 polymer ?
#
loop_
_entity_poly.entity_id
_entity_poly.type
_entity_poly.pdbx_seq_one_letter_code
_entity_poly.pdbx_strand_id
1 'polypeptide(L)' 'MKFDIILHLRKKAEKDINRAMREAESGNDLEAAKLFMRAGGTLITLGRGLEVEINEENSQFITH' A
#
# COMPACT_ATOMS: atom_id res chain seq x y z
N MET A 1 -7.91 -5.02 10.67
CA MET A 1 -8.17 -4.24 9.47
C MET A 1 -8.95 -5.14 8.54
N LYS A 2 -10.13 -4.71 8.12
CA LYS A 2 -11.04 -5.58 7.37
C LYS A 2 -10.50 -5.89 5.97
N PHE A 3 -10.85 -7.06 5.44
CA PHE A 3 -10.35 -7.54 4.14
C PHE A 3 -10.70 -6.63 2.95
N ASP A 4 -11.87 -5.99 3.00
CA ASP A 4 -12.30 -4.99 2.01
C ASP A 4 -11.35 -3.78 1.96
N ILE A 5 -10.87 -3.31 3.11
CA ILE A 5 -9.88 -2.23 3.22
C ILE A 5 -8.54 -2.68 2.63
N ILE A 6 -8.09 -3.90 2.96
CA ILE A 6 -6.86 -4.49 2.40
C ILE A 6 -6.95 -4.54 0.87
N LEU A 7 -8.06 -5.07 0.35
CA LEU A 7 -8.29 -5.22 -1.09
C LEU A 7 -8.34 -3.85 -1.78
N HIS A 8 -8.98 -2.86 -1.16
CA HIS A 8 -9.05 -1.49 -1.68
C HIS A 8 -7.66 -0.86 -1.79
N LEU A 9 -6.87 -0.90 -0.71
CA LEU A 9 -5.51 -0.32 -0.68
C LEU A 9 -4.58 -1.01 -1.67
N ARG A 10 -4.63 -2.35 -1.77
CA ARG A 10 -3.86 -3.13 -2.74
C ARG A 10 -4.17 -2.70 -4.18
N LYS A 11 -5.45 -2.66 -4.56
CA LYS A 11 -5.89 -2.26 -5.91
C LYS A 11 -5.50 -0.82 -6.24
N LYS A 12 -5.56 0.08 -5.25
CA LYS A 12 -5.16 1.47 -5.40
C LYS A 12 -3.67 1.60 -5.69
N ALA A 13 -2.83 0.94 -4.90
CA ALA A 13 -1.38 0.93 -5.11
C ALA A 13 -1.01 0.35 -6.48
N GLU A 14 -1.63 -0.79 -6.87
CA GLU A 14 -1.44 -1.40 -8.19
C GLU A 14 -1.80 -0.44 -9.34
N LYS A 15 -2.93 0.27 -9.23
CA LYS A 15 -3.35 1.25 -10.23
C LYS A 15 -2.33 2.38 -10.39
N ASP A 16 -1.82 2.91 -9.27
CA ASP A 16 -0.86 4.01 -9.29
C ASP A 16 0.50 3.54 -9.87
N ILE A 17 0.97 2.33 -9.53
CA ILE A 17 2.19 1.72 -10.10
C ILE A 17 2.05 1.55 -11.62
N ASN A 18 0.95 0.95 -12.08
CA ASN A 18 0.72 0.72 -13.52
C ASN A 18 0.64 2.04 -14.30
N ARG A 19 0.16 3.12 -13.67
CA ARG A 19 0.20 4.45 -14.27
C ARG A 19 1.61 5.02 -14.28
N ALA A 20 2.35 4.90 -13.17
CA ALA A 20 3.71 5.38 -13.07
C ALA A 20 4.63 4.77 -14.14
N MET A 21 4.50 3.47 -14.39
CA MET A 21 5.24 2.77 -15.43
C MET A 21 4.98 3.35 -16.82
N ARG A 22 3.71 3.61 -17.18
CA ARG A 22 3.36 4.20 -18.48
C ARG A 22 3.87 5.63 -18.66
N GLU A 23 3.84 6.43 -17.60
CA GLU A 23 4.41 7.79 -17.64
C GLU A 23 5.94 7.72 -17.83
N ALA A 24 6.62 6.79 -17.15
CA ALA A 24 8.07 6.57 -17.32
C ALA A 24 8.41 6.10 -18.73
N GLU A 25 7.66 5.15 -19.29
CA GLU A 25 7.81 4.69 -20.68
C GLU A 25 7.60 5.82 -21.70
N SER A 26 6.79 6.82 -21.36
CA SER A 26 6.51 8.00 -22.19
C SER A 26 7.52 9.15 -21.97
N GLY A 27 8.54 8.96 -21.12
CA GLY A 27 9.54 9.99 -20.79
C GLY A 27 9.04 11.07 -19.82
N ASN A 28 7.90 10.87 -19.16
CA ASN A 28 7.32 11.79 -18.18
C ASN A 28 7.76 11.42 -16.75
N ASP A 29 9.07 11.56 -16.49
CA ASP A 29 9.70 11.11 -15.24
C ASP A 29 9.13 11.80 -14.00
N LEU A 30 8.77 13.09 -14.11
CA LEU A 30 8.20 13.84 -12.99
C LEU A 30 6.85 13.27 -12.56
N GLU A 31 5.97 12.95 -13.51
CA GLU A 31 4.66 12.38 -13.17
C GLU A 31 4.78 10.93 -12.72
N ALA A 32 5.68 10.15 -13.33
CA ALA A 32 6.01 8.81 -12.88
C ALA A 32 6.46 8.81 -11.41
N ALA A 33 7.37 9.72 -11.03
CA ALA A 33 7.85 9.85 -9.66
C ALA A 33 6.72 10.15 -8.66
N LYS A 34 5.83 11.10 -8.99
CA LYS A 34 4.66 11.42 -8.13
C LYS A 34 3.75 10.21 -7.92
N LEU A 35 3.51 9.44 -8.99
CA LEU A 35 2.65 8.25 -8.94
C LEU A 35 3.31 7.13 -8.11
N PHE A 36 4.62 6.90 -8.26
CA PHE A 36 5.35 5.97 -7.40
C PHE A 36 5.31 6.38 -5.93
N MET A 37 5.51 7.66 -5.61
CA MET A 37 5.40 8.16 -4.23
C MET A 37 4.01 7.91 -3.65
N ARG A 38 2.95 8.14 -4.45
CA ARG A 38 1.56 7.89 -4.02
C ARG A 38 1.30 6.39 -3.78
N ALA A 39 1.79 5.52 -4.65
CA ALA A 39 1.71 4.08 -4.46
C ALA A 39 2.45 3.64 -3.19
N GLY A 40 3.66 4.16 -2.96
CA GLY A 40 4.45 3.90 -1.75
C GLY A 40 3.72 4.31 -0.47
N GLY A 41 3.13 5.50 -0.43
CA GLY A 41 2.31 5.94 0.71
C GLY A 41 1.10 5.03 0.98
N THR A 42 0.47 4.51 -0.07
CA THR A 42 -0.63 3.55 0.04
C THR A 42 -0.14 2.21 0.62
N LEU A 43 1.00 1.71 0.17
CA LEU A 43 1.61 0.47 0.68
C LEU A 43 2.08 0.60 2.13
N ILE A 44 2.64 1.75 2.52
CA ILE A 44 3.01 2.02 3.93
C ILE A 44 1.77 1.96 4.83
N THR A 45 0.67 2.56 4.39
CA THR A 45 -0.60 2.52 5.13
C THR A 45 -1.11 1.10 5.30
N LEU A 46 -1.08 0.31 4.22
CA LEU A 46 -1.45 -1.11 4.24
C LEU A 46 -0.56 -1.91 5.20
N GLY A 47 0.77 -1.74 5.11
CA GLY A 47 1.73 -2.45 5.95
C GLY A 47 1.54 -2.16 7.44
N ARG A 48 1.40 -0.88 7.82
CA ARG A 48 1.13 -0.49 9.21
C ARG A 48 -0.19 -1.05 9.74
N GLY A 49 -1.23 -1.03 8.91
CA GLY A 49 -2.53 -1.59 9.28
C GLY A 49 -2.48 -3.10 9.53
N LEU A 50 -1.64 -3.83 8.80
CA LEU A 50 -1.43 -5.27 9.03
C LEU A 50 -0.54 -5.55 10.25
N GLU A 51 0.50 -4.74 10.46
CA GLU A 51 1.39 -4.85 11.61
C GLU A 51 0.64 -4.69 12.94
N VAL A 52 -0.30 -3.74 13.03
CA VAL A 52 -1.16 -3.57 14.22
C VAL A 52 -1.96 -4.84 14.51
N GLU A 53 -2.58 -5.44 13.50
CA GLU A 53 -3.40 -6.65 13.68
C GLU A 53 -2.57 -7.84 14.14
N ILE A 54 -1.39 -8.04 13.56
CA ILE A 54 -0.46 -9.11 13.96
C ILE A 54 -0.04 -8.92 15.43
N ASN A 55 0.25 -7.68 15.84
CA ASN A 55 0.68 -7.39 17.20
C ASN A 55 -0.47 -7.50 18.23
N GLU A 56 -1.70 -7.17 17.84
CA GLU A 56 -2.89 -7.39 18.66
C GLU A 56 -3.19 -8.89 18.83
N GLU A 57 -3.12 -9.69 17.76
CA GLU A 57 -3.23 -11.15 17.83
C GLU A 57 -2.17 -11.74 18.77
N ASN A 58 -0.91 -11.36 18.62
CA ASN A 58 0.17 -11.84 19.47
C ASN A 58 0.00 -11.44 20.95
N SER A 59 -0.51 -10.25 21.23
CA SER A 59 -0.74 -9.80 22.62
C SER A 59 -1.82 -10.62 23.31
N GLN A 60 -2.89 -10.99 22.61
CA GLN A 60 -3.96 -11.81 23.16
C GLN A 60 -3.50 -13.24 23.51
N PHE A 61 -2.54 -13.79 22.75
CA PHE A 61 -1.96 -15.10 23.01
C PHE A 61 -1.04 -15.16 24.24
N ILE A 62 -0.45 -14.04 24.66
CA ILE A 62 0.51 -14.01 25.79
C ILE A 62 -0.20 -13.75 27.14
N THR A 63 -1.42 -13.21 27.12
CA THR A 63 -2.22 -12.93 28.33
C THR A 63 -3.13 -14.07 28.78
N HIS A 64 -3.06 -15.25 28.15
CA HIS A 64 -3.75 -16.48 28.54
C HIS A 64 -2.76 -17.57 28.97
#